data_AF-A0A0X3VT21-F1
#
_entry.id   AF-A0A0X3VT21-F1
#
_cell.length_a   1.000
_cell.length_b   1.000
_cell.length_c   1.000
_cell.angle_alpha   90.00
_cell.angle_beta   90.00
_cell.angle_gamma   90.00
#
_symmetry.space_group_name_H-M   'P 1'
#
loop_
_entity.id
_entity.type
_entity.pdbx_description
1 polymer ?
#
loop_
_entity_poly.entity_id
_entity_poly.type
_entity_poly.pdbx_seq_one_letter_code
_entity_poly.pdbx_strand_id
1 'polypeptide(L)'
;MIKASPPTGPKLTGRGSARRSELFEELVALLTEEGFARFTLDEVAARLRCSKRTLYGLADSKEQLVRAAVVHFFRGATERVEAAVAAESDPAARLAAYLHSVAAELGPLSPQFFEDVAVFEPAAEIYERNTRAAARRVEQLIDEGVTAGVFRDVHVAFAADVITAVMVRIQQRQVAAATGLGDADAYAQLSELLMRGLAR
;
A
#
# COMPACT_ATOMS: atom_id res chain seq x y z
N MET A 1 13.06 7.76 8.84
CA MET A 1 11.97 8.74 8.66
C MET A 1 12.55 10.01 8.05
N ILE A 2 12.17 10.37 6.83
CA ILE A 2 12.48 11.70 6.28
C ILE A 2 11.16 12.42 6.04
N LYS A 3 11.01 13.58 6.67
CA LYS A 3 9.98 14.57 6.35
C LYS A 3 10.10 14.93 4.87
N ALA A 4 9.30 14.30 4.03
CA ALA A 4 9.00 14.84 2.72
C ALA A 4 8.11 16.08 2.94
N SER A 5 8.51 17.21 2.37
CA SER A 5 7.60 18.35 2.23
C SER A 5 6.32 17.87 1.56
N PRO A 6 5.14 18.23 2.08
CA PRO A 6 3.88 17.72 1.57
C PRO A 6 3.70 18.17 0.12
N PRO A 7 3.16 17.34 -0.79
CA PRO A 7 2.49 17.92 -1.95
C PRO A 7 1.39 18.83 -1.38
N THR A 8 1.44 20.11 -1.73
CA THR A 8 0.41 21.08 -1.36
C THR A 8 -0.90 20.67 -2.02
N GLY A 9 -1.66 19.81 -1.32
CA GLY A 9 -3.10 19.75 -1.50
C GLY A 9 -3.69 21.13 -1.25
N PRO A 10 -4.83 21.46 -1.86
CA PRO A 10 -5.37 22.82 -1.83
C PRO A 10 -5.67 23.25 -0.38
N LYS A 11 -4.97 24.30 0.08
CA LYS A 11 -5.23 24.97 1.37
C LYS A 11 -6.51 25.79 1.26
N LEU A 12 -7.64 25.24 1.71
CA LEU A 12 -8.89 25.99 1.89
C LEU A 12 -9.58 25.55 3.19
N THR A 13 -9.89 26.51 4.06
CA THR A 13 -10.66 26.30 5.30
C THR A 13 -12.15 26.51 5.02
N GLY A 14 -13.04 25.65 5.55
CA GLY A 14 -14.50 25.78 5.46
C GLY A 14 -15.25 24.55 4.92
N ARG A 15 -16.60 24.61 4.87
CA ARG A 15 -17.51 23.52 4.43
C ARG A 15 -17.18 22.93 3.04
N GLY A 16 -16.64 23.75 2.13
CA GLY A 16 -16.21 23.29 0.79
C GLY A 16 -14.96 22.40 0.81
N SER A 17 -14.15 22.47 1.87
CA SER A 17 -12.96 21.61 2.04
C SER A 17 -13.37 20.20 2.47
N ALA A 18 -14.26 20.09 3.46
CA ALA A 18 -14.79 18.80 3.91
C ALA A 18 -15.45 18.03 2.76
N ARG A 19 -16.31 18.70 1.98
CA ARG A 19 -16.96 18.08 0.82
C ARG A 19 -15.98 17.65 -0.27
N ARG A 20 -14.88 18.39 -0.45
CA ARG A 20 -13.82 18.02 -1.41
C ARG A 20 -13.03 16.81 -0.92
N SER A 21 -12.74 16.74 0.38
CA SER A 21 -12.11 15.56 0.98
C SER A 21 -12.99 14.33 0.85
N GLU A 22 -14.29 14.42 1.19
CA GLU A 22 -15.25 13.33 0.99
C GLU A 22 -15.25 12.83 -0.46
N LEU A 23 -15.36 13.74 -1.43
CA LEU A 23 -15.33 13.39 -2.84
C LEU A 23 -14.03 12.68 -3.24
N PHE A 24 -12.90 13.08 -2.65
CA PHE A 24 -11.62 12.46 -2.92
C PHE A 24 -11.50 11.06 -2.31
N GLU A 25 -12.06 10.84 -1.12
CA GLU A 25 -12.15 9.49 -0.53
C GLU A 25 -13.08 8.59 -1.37
N GLU A 26 -14.23 9.10 -1.83
CA GLU A 26 -15.13 8.36 -2.72
C GLU A 26 -14.44 7.99 -4.05
N LEU A 27 -13.62 8.91 -4.60
CA LEU A 27 -12.77 8.62 -5.75
C LEU A 27 -11.77 7.52 -5.46
N VAL A 28 -11.04 7.59 -4.34
CA VAL A 28 -10.05 6.59 -3.96
C VAL A 28 -10.71 5.21 -3.89
N ALA A 29 -11.84 5.11 -3.18
CA ALA A 29 -12.62 3.87 -3.07
C ALA A 29 -13.01 3.31 -4.44
N LEU A 30 -13.57 4.16 -5.32
CA LEU A 30 -13.94 3.76 -6.67
C LEU A 30 -12.75 3.19 -7.45
N LEU A 31 -11.58 3.86 -7.40
CA LEU A 31 -10.41 3.39 -8.14
C LEU A 31 -9.85 2.10 -7.56
N THR A 32 -9.85 1.92 -6.24
CA THR A 32 -9.33 0.71 -5.59
C THR A 32 -10.23 -0.51 -5.79
N GLU A 33 -11.55 -0.32 -5.78
CA GLU A 33 -12.54 -1.40 -5.91
C GLU A 33 -12.71 -1.88 -7.36
N GLU A 34 -12.45 -1.00 -8.33
CA GLU A 34 -12.77 -1.29 -9.73
C GLU A 34 -11.57 -1.25 -10.68
N GLY A 35 -10.45 -0.63 -10.27
CA GLY A 35 -9.39 -0.17 -11.17
C GLY A 35 -9.69 1.21 -11.75
N PHE A 36 -8.76 1.74 -12.54
CA PHE A 36 -8.79 3.12 -13.05
C PHE A 36 -8.45 3.27 -14.54
N ALA A 37 -7.82 2.27 -15.18
CA ALA A 37 -7.35 2.39 -16.56
C ALA A 37 -8.52 2.60 -17.52
N ARG A 38 -9.61 1.83 -17.34
CA ARG A 38 -10.81 1.90 -18.20
C ARG A 38 -11.66 3.15 -18.02
N PHE A 39 -11.54 3.86 -16.90
CA PHE A 39 -12.47 4.95 -16.60
C PHE A 39 -12.18 6.23 -17.37
N THR A 40 -13.21 6.84 -17.91
CA THR A 40 -13.19 8.22 -18.38
C THR A 40 -13.51 9.18 -17.23
N LEU A 41 -13.07 10.44 -17.33
CA LEU A 41 -13.45 11.46 -16.36
C LEU A 41 -14.98 11.73 -16.35
N ASP A 42 -15.68 11.46 -17.46
CA ASP A 42 -17.14 11.50 -17.53
C ASP A 42 -17.77 10.44 -16.61
N GLU A 43 -17.33 9.20 -16.72
CA GLU A 43 -17.85 8.09 -15.92
C GLU A 43 -17.55 8.28 -14.43
N VAL A 44 -16.35 8.74 -14.10
CA VAL A 44 -15.98 9.08 -12.72
C VAL A 44 -16.87 10.19 -12.18
N ALA A 45 -17.08 11.27 -12.96
CA ALA A 45 -17.94 12.38 -12.55
C ALA A 45 -19.39 11.92 -12.32
N ALA A 46 -19.92 11.08 -13.21
CA ALA A 46 -21.25 10.51 -13.09
C ALA A 46 -21.40 9.62 -11.85
N ARG A 47 -20.44 8.72 -11.60
CA ARG A 47 -20.44 7.83 -10.44
C ARG A 47 -20.34 8.59 -9.12
N LEU A 48 -19.46 9.59 -9.06
CA LEU A 48 -19.27 10.45 -7.89
C LEU A 48 -20.31 11.58 -7.80
N ARG A 49 -21.32 11.59 -8.69
CA ARG A 49 -22.41 12.58 -8.73
C ARG A 49 -21.90 14.02 -8.66
N CYS A 50 -20.82 14.31 -9.38
CA CYS A 50 -20.18 15.62 -9.41
C CYS A 50 -19.96 16.11 -10.85
N SER A 51 -19.56 17.37 -11.01
CA SER A 51 -19.21 17.91 -12.32
C SER A 51 -17.75 17.57 -12.67
N LYS A 52 -17.42 17.49 -13.97
CA LYS A 52 -16.01 17.43 -14.42
C LYS A 52 -15.18 18.56 -13.84
N ARG A 53 -15.74 19.77 -13.76
CA ARG A 53 -15.07 20.92 -13.15
C ARG A 53 -14.70 20.66 -11.69
N THR A 54 -15.52 19.91 -10.97
CA THR A 54 -15.23 19.50 -9.59
C THR A 54 -14.03 18.55 -9.54
N LEU A 55 -13.96 17.56 -10.44
CA LEU A 55 -12.81 16.66 -10.56
C LEU A 55 -11.53 17.40 -10.98
N TYR A 56 -11.62 18.35 -11.91
CA TYR A 56 -10.48 19.21 -12.27
C TYR A 56 -10.04 20.13 -11.13
N GLY A 57 -10.91 20.36 -10.14
CA GLY A 57 -10.52 21.03 -8.89
C GLY A 57 -9.70 20.15 -7.94
N LEU A 58 -9.58 18.84 -8.22
CA LEU A 58 -8.75 17.90 -7.47
C LEU A 58 -7.37 17.69 -8.13
N ALA A 59 -7.32 17.66 -9.46
CA ALA A 59 -6.10 17.48 -10.24
C ALA A 59 -6.24 18.01 -11.69
N ASP A 60 -5.13 18.35 -12.34
CA ASP A 60 -5.16 18.95 -13.68
C ASP A 60 -5.35 17.91 -14.81
N SER A 61 -5.20 16.61 -14.51
CA SER A 61 -5.41 15.52 -15.47
C SER A 61 -5.90 14.23 -14.81
N LYS A 62 -6.44 13.30 -15.61
CA LYS A 62 -6.77 11.93 -15.15
C LYS A 62 -5.57 11.25 -14.51
N GLU A 63 -4.40 11.36 -15.14
CA GLU A 63 -3.16 10.78 -14.65
C GLU A 63 -2.79 11.34 -13.27
N GLN A 64 -2.84 12.66 -13.09
CA GLN A 64 -2.57 13.28 -11.80
C GLN A 64 -3.62 12.89 -10.75
N LEU A 65 -4.89 12.74 -11.15
CA LEU A 65 -5.97 12.32 -10.28
C LEU A 65 -5.76 10.90 -9.76
N VAL A 66 -5.44 9.96 -10.66
CA VAL A 66 -5.08 8.58 -10.33
C VAL A 66 -3.85 8.55 -9.43
N ARG A 67 -2.78 9.27 -9.81
CA ARG A 67 -1.56 9.35 -9.03
C ARG A 67 -1.83 9.85 -7.61
N ALA A 68 -2.63 10.90 -7.46
CA ALA A 68 -3.01 11.44 -6.16
C ALA A 68 -3.78 10.42 -5.32
N ALA A 69 -4.74 9.72 -5.92
CA ALA A 69 -5.52 8.68 -5.24
C ALA A 69 -4.63 7.50 -4.78
N VAL A 70 -3.72 7.02 -5.64
CA VAL A 70 -2.78 5.95 -5.33
C VAL A 70 -1.81 6.36 -4.21
N VAL A 71 -1.25 7.58 -4.26
CA VAL A 71 -0.43 8.12 -3.16
C VAL A 71 -1.21 8.15 -1.86
N HIS A 72 -2.45 8.65 -1.91
CA HIS A 72 -3.28 8.80 -0.72
C HIS A 72 -3.61 7.45 -0.09
N PHE A 73 -4.01 6.47 -0.91
CA PHE A 73 -4.26 5.11 -0.46
C PHE A 73 -3.03 4.51 0.25
N PHE A 74 -1.88 4.46 -0.43
CA PHE A 74 -0.68 3.81 0.14
C PHE A 74 -0.13 4.53 1.36
N ARG A 75 -0.24 5.87 1.43
CA ARG A 75 0.10 6.62 2.64
C ARG A 75 -0.80 6.23 3.80
N GLY A 76 -2.13 6.21 3.60
CA GLY A 76 -3.08 5.83 4.65
C GLY A 76 -2.90 4.39 5.11
N ALA A 77 -2.66 3.47 4.18
CA ALA A 77 -2.33 2.08 4.49
C ALA A 77 -1.05 1.97 5.34
N THR A 78 0.00 2.72 4.97
CA THR A 78 1.26 2.72 5.73
C THR A 78 1.05 3.25 7.15
N GLU A 79 0.29 4.33 7.31
CA GLU A 79 -0.05 4.89 8.63
C GLU A 79 -0.81 3.88 9.51
N ARG A 80 -1.78 3.16 8.96
CA ARG A 80 -2.55 2.13 9.67
C ARG A 80 -1.70 0.91 10.03
N VAL A 81 -0.85 0.45 9.11
CA VAL A 81 0.09 -0.66 9.36
C VAL A 81 1.05 -0.33 10.50
N GLU A 82 1.68 0.85 10.47
CA GLU A 82 2.61 1.23 11.55
C GLU A 82 1.88 1.45 12.88
N ALA A 83 0.64 1.96 12.86
CA ALA A 83 -0.19 2.05 14.07
C ALA A 83 -0.50 0.68 14.67
N ALA A 84 -0.81 -0.32 13.84
CA ALA A 84 -1.05 -1.69 14.28
C ALA A 84 0.21 -2.32 14.90
N VAL A 85 1.39 -2.12 14.29
CA VAL A 85 2.66 -2.58 14.86
C VAL A 85 3.00 -1.88 16.16
N ALA A 86 2.76 -0.56 16.26
CA ALA A 86 3.01 0.19 17.48
C ALA A 86 2.09 -0.22 18.64
N ALA A 87 0.88 -0.70 18.34
CA ALA A 87 -0.04 -1.26 19.32
C ALA A 87 0.36 -2.67 19.79
N GLU A 88 1.23 -3.37 19.05
CA GLU A 88 1.70 -4.70 19.42
C GLU A 88 2.82 -4.63 20.47
N SER A 89 2.51 -5.18 21.64
CA SER A 89 3.37 -5.20 22.81
C SER A 89 4.39 -6.33 22.79
N ASP A 90 4.08 -7.46 22.15
CA ASP A 90 4.97 -8.60 22.03
C ASP A 90 5.95 -8.41 20.86
N PRO A 91 7.26 -8.26 21.11
CA PRO A 91 8.26 -8.14 20.04
C PRO A 91 8.24 -9.31 19.06
N ALA A 92 7.91 -10.52 19.50
CA ALA A 92 7.82 -11.70 18.63
C ALA A 92 6.64 -11.60 17.66
N ALA A 93 5.56 -10.92 18.05
CA ALA A 93 4.36 -10.76 17.25
C ALA A 93 4.42 -9.57 16.29
N ARG A 94 5.32 -8.59 16.48
CA ARG A 94 5.38 -7.37 15.66
C ARG A 94 5.60 -7.62 14.18
N LEU A 95 6.45 -8.59 13.83
CA LEU A 95 6.66 -8.96 12.42
C LEU A 95 5.39 -9.54 11.79
N ALA A 96 4.72 -10.44 12.49
CA ALA A 96 3.44 -10.98 12.07
C ALA A 96 2.38 -9.88 11.94
N ALA A 97 2.27 -9.01 12.94
CA ALA A 97 1.34 -7.89 12.95
C ALA A 97 1.57 -6.96 11.75
N TYR A 98 2.83 -6.67 11.41
CA TYR A 98 3.18 -5.88 10.23
C TYR A 98 2.67 -6.52 8.94
N LEU A 99 3.05 -7.77 8.67
CA LEU A 99 2.72 -8.45 7.42
C LEU A 99 1.22 -8.75 7.29
N HIS A 100 0.55 -9.12 8.38
CA HIS A 100 -0.91 -9.28 8.39
C HIS A 100 -1.62 -7.94 8.15
N SER A 101 -1.12 -6.84 8.70
CA SER A 101 -1.70 -5.52 8.45
C SER A 101 -1.51 -5.10 7.00
N VAL A 102 -0.34 -5.38 6.39
CA VAL A 102 -0.13 -5.15 4.96
C VAL A 102 -1.12 -5.97 4.12
N ALA A 103 -1.29 -7.26 4.43
CA ALA A 103 -2.26 -8.10 3.74
C ALA A 103 -3.70 -7.58 3.89
N ALA A 104 -4.08 -7.14 5.11
CA ALA A 104 -5.41 -6.60 5.38
C ALA A 104 -5.69 -5.28 4.64
N GLU A 105 -4.70 -4.41 4.51
CA GLU A 105 -4.81 -3.16 3.74
C GLU A 105 -4.92 -3.41 2.23
N LEU A 106 -4.24 -4.44 1.72
CA LEU A 106 -4.28 -4.81 0.30
C LEU A 106 -5.51 -5.66 -0.07
N GLY A 107 -6.11 -6.38 0.88
CA GLY A 107 -7.22 -7.31 0.65
C GLY A 107 -8.45 -6.70 -0.05
N PRO A 108 -8.89 -5.48 0.32
CA PRO A 108 -10.01 -4.81 -0.35
C PRO A 108 -9.72 -4.33 -1.78
N LEU A 109 -8.45 -4.33 -2.22
CA LEU A 109 -8.09 -3.88 -3.55
C LEU A 109 -8.49 -4.92 -4.60
N SER A 110 -9.08 -4.45 -5.69
CA SER A 110 -9.45 -5.33 -6.79
C SER A 110 -8.24 -5.86 -7.55
N PRO A 111 -8.32 -7.06 -8.15
CA PRO A 111 -7.29 -7.54 -9.08
C PRO A 111 -7.02 -6.55 -10.20
N GLN A 112 -8.07 -5.90 -10.74
CA GLN A 112 -7.93 -4.91 -11.81
C GLN A 112 -7.15 -3.68 -11.35
N PHE A 113 -7.29 -3.23 -10.10
CA PHE A 113 -6.46 -2.14 -9.57
C PHE A 113 -4.97 -2.50 -9.64
N PHE A 114 -4.60 -3.72 -9.25
CA PHE A 114 -3.21 -4.16 -9.34
C PHE A 114 -2.70 -4.27 -10.78
N GLU A 115 -3.52 -4.78 -11.71
CA GLU A 115 -3.19 -4.80 -13.13
C GLU A 115 -2.98 -3.38 -13.67
N ASP A 116 -3.86 -2.45 -13.32
CA ASP A 116 -3.78 -1.06 -13.75
C ASP A 116 -2.55 -0.36 -13.17
N VAL A 117 -2.20 -0.63 -11.91
CA VAL A 117 -0.96 -0.13 -11.28
C VAL A 117 0.27 -0.66 -12.02
N ALA A 118 0.28 -1.94 -12.40
CA ALA A 118 1.43 -2.57 -13.05
C ALA A 118 1.72 -2.01 -14.45
N VAL A 119 0.71 -1.50 -15.15
CA VAL A 119 0.85 -0.94 -16.52
C VAL A 119 0.86 0.59 -16.57
N PHE A 120 0.70 1.26 -15.42
CA PHE A 120 0.67 2.71 -15.33
C PHE A 120 1.85 3.23 -14.47
N GLU A 121 2.92 3.65 -15.15
CA GLU A 121 4.20 4.02 -14.53
C GLU A 121 4.08 4.94 -13.31
N PRO A 122 3.28 6.04 -13.33
CA PRO A 122 3.18 6.91 -12.16
C PRO A 122 2.62 6.23 -10.90
N ALA A 123 1.80 5.18 -11.05
CA ALA A 123 1.32 4.37 -9.94
C ALA A 123 2.30 3.24 -9.58
N ALA A 124 2.92 2.62 -10.58
CA ALA A 124 3.94 1.59 -10.39
C ALA A 124 5.10 2.10 -9.52
N GLU A 125 5.62 3.29 -9.81
CA GLU A 125 6.69 3.94 -9.03
C GLU A 125 6.29 4.15 -7.56
N ILE A 126 5.03 4.51 -7.30
CA ILE A 126 4.52 4.70 -5.94
C ILE A 126 4.50 3.36 -5.21
N TYR A 127 3.97 2.32 -5.85
CA TYR A 127 3.86 1.01 -5.23
C TYR A 127 5.24 0.38 -4.99
N GLU A 128 6.16 0.53 -5.94
CA GLU A 128 7.55 0.09 -5.80
C GLU A 128 8.23 0.80 -4.61
N ARG A 129 8.11 2.13 -4.52
CA ARG A 129 8.70 2.89 -3.41
C ARG A 129 8.14 2.45 -2.06
N ASN A 130 6.83 2.17 -1.98
CA ASN A 130 6.18 1.68 -0.77
C ASN A 130 6.68 0.28 -0.40
N THR A 131 6.83 -0.60 -1.40
CA THR A 131 7.36 -1.97 -1.23
C THR A 131 8.79 -1.95 -0.72
N ARG A 132 9.66 -1.08 -1.27
CA ARG A 132 11.03 -0.90 -0.77
C ARG A 132 11.07 -0.36 0.66
N ALA A 133 10.12 0.51 1.04
CA ALA A 133 10.01 0.98 2.42
C ALA A 133 9.55 -0.14 3.36
N ALA A 134 8.60 -0.96 2.92
CA ALA A 134 8.11 -2.09 3.67
C ALA A 134 9.18 -3.17 3.87
N ALA A 135 9.98 -3.47 2.85
CA ALA A 135 11.12 -4.36 2.93
C ALA A 135 12.13 -3.92 4.02
N ARG A 136 12.51 -2.64 4.04
CA ARG A 136 13.38 -2.08 5.10
C ARG A 136 12.75 -2.17 6.48
N ARG A 137 11.42 -2.02 6.59
CA ARG A 137 10.73 -2.15 7.88
C ARG A 137 10.76 -3.59 8.37
N VAL A 138 10.56 -4.56 7.49
CA VAL A 138 10.66 -5.99 7.83
C VAL A 138 12.08 -6.35 8.27
N GLU A 139 13.12 -5.87 7.57
CA GLU A 139 14.51 -6.04 7.98
C GLU A 139 14.74 -5.55 9.41
N GLN A 140 14.25 -4.35 9.73
CA GLN A 140 14.36 -3.79 11.08
C GLN A 140 13.63 -4.65 12.13
N LEU A 141 12.42 -5.14 11.82
CA LEU A 141 11.65 -5.98 12.75
C LEU A 141 12.32 -7.34 12.99
N ILE A 142 12.99 -7.91 11.99
CA ILE A 142 13.76 -9.15 12.14
C ILE A 142 14.99 -8.90 13.02
N ASP A 143 15.73 -7.83 12.77
CA ASP A 143 16.91 -7.46 13.57
C ASP A 143 16.55 -7.20 15.04
N GLU A 144 15.46 -6.49 15.29
CA GLU A 144 14.89 -6.27 16.63
C GLU A 144 14.57 -7.61 17.32
N GLY A 145 13.94 -8.54 16.59
CA GLY A 145 13.54 -9.85 17.14
C GLY A 145 14.72 -10.81 17.38
N VAL A 146 15.76 -10.78 16.54
CA VAL A 146 17.00 -11.52 16.75
C VAL A 146 17.76 -10.96 17.96
N THR A 147 17.90 -9.63 18.03
CA THR A 147 18.57 -8.95 19.16
C THR A 147 17.87 -9.19 20.49
N ALA A 148 16.53 -9.22 20.50
CA ALA A 148 15.73 -9.56 21.68
C ALA A 148 15.74 -11.05 22.03
N GLY A 149 16.34 -11.91 21.18
CA GLY A 149 16.40 -13.35 21.37
C GLY A 149 15.07 -14.08 21.15
N VAL A 150 14.05 -13.41 20.61
CA VAL A 150 12.72 -13.99 20.33
C VAL A 150 12.68 -14.77 19.02
N PHE A 151 13.52 -14.40 18.05
CA PHE A 151 13.71 -15.17 16.82
C PHE A 151 14.95 -16.07 16.91
N ARG A 152 15.01 -17.05 16.00
CA ARG A 152 16.23 -17.84 15.76
C ARG A 152 17.36 -16.92 15.31
N ASP A 153 18.59 -17.30 15.64
CA ASP A 153 19.80 -16.63 15.18
C ASP A 153 20.01 -16.94 13.68
N VAL A 154 19.36 -16.14 12.84
CA VAL A 154 19.43 -16.23 11.38
C VAL A 154 20.34 -15.13 10.84
N HIS A 155 20.89 -15.34 9.65
CA HIS A 155 21.62 -14.29 8.95
C HIS A 155 20.65 -13.20 8.47
N VAL A 156 20.45 -12.16 9.29
CA VAL A 156 19.43 -11.09 9.09
C VAL A 156 19.46 -10.52 7.68
N ALA A 157 20.64 -10.17 7.16
CA ALA A 157 20.76 -9.60 5.81
C ALA A 157 20.31 -10.56 4.70
N PHE A 158 20.47 -11.88 4.89
CA PHE A 158 20.02 -12.86 3.89
C PHE A 158 18.51 -13.06 3.98
N ALA A 159 17.96 -13.14 5.20
CA ALA A 159 16.52 -13.20 5.39
C ALA A 159 15.81 -11.97 4.81
N ALA A 160 16.35 -10.77 5.07
CA ALA A 160 15.85 -9.52 4.52
C ALA A 160 15.92 -9.46 2.98
N ASP A 161 17.01 -9.94 2.38
CA ASP A 161 17.16 -10.01 0.92
C ASP A 161 16.11 -10.93 0.27
N VAL A 162 15.93 -12.14 0.83
CA VAL A 162 14.91 -13.10 0.36
C VAL A 162 13.51 -12.50 0.46
N ILE A 163 13.18 -11.86 1.58
CA ILE A 163 11.88 -11.22 1.78
C ILE A 163 11.67 -10.08 0.79
N THR A 164 12.68 -9.23 0.63
CA THR A 164 12.66 -8.11 -0.32
C THR A 164 12.41 -8.61 -1.73
N ALA A 165 13.12 -9.67 -2.15
CA ALA A 165 12.94 -10.29 -3.45
C ALA A 165 11.50 -10.79 -3.64
N VAL A 166 10.92 -11.47 -2.65
CA VAL A 166 9.52 -11.93 -2.73
C VAL A 166 8.56 -10.75 -2.82
N MET A 167 8.72 -9.72 -1.98
CA MET A 167 7.84 -8.55 -1.98
C MET A 167 7.87 -7.78 -3.30
N VAL A 168 9.05 -7.63 -3.92
CA VAL A 168 9.19 -7.04 -5.26
C VAL A 168 8.48 -7.90 -6.30
N ARG A 169 8.63 -9.23 -6.25
CA ARG A 169 7.93 -10.13 -7.18
C ARG A 169 6.42 -10.11 -7.01
N ILE A 170 5.91 -9.89 -5.80
CA ILE A 170 4.47 -9.67 -5.55
C ILE A 170 4.03 -8.40 -6.29
N GLN A 171 4.70 -7.28 -6.00
CA GLN A 171 4.39 -5.97 -6.60
C GLN A 171 4.45 -5.97 -8.14
N GLN A 172 5.40 -6.70 -8.72
CA GLN A 172 5.53 -6.85 -10.18
C GLN A 172 4.56 -7.87 -10.78
N ARG A 173 3.59 -8.37 -10.01
CA ARG A 173 2.60 -9.39 -10.42
C ARG A 173 3.23 -10.73 -10.82
N GLN A 174 4.52 -10.93 -10.57
CA GLN A 174 5.23 -12.16 -10.94
C GLN A 174 4.81 -13.35 -10.05
N VAL A 175 4.49 -13.10 -8.78
CA VAL A 175 3.92 -14.14 -7.90
C VAL A 175 2.53 -14.52 -8.38
N ALA A 176 1.69 -13.55 -8.73
CA ALA A 176 0.37 -13.79 -9.28
C ALA A 176 0.43 -14.61 -10.57
N ALA A 177 1.32 -14.25 -11.51
CA ALA A 177 1.52 -14.99 -12.74
C ALA A 177 2.03 -16.43 -12.51
N ALA A 178 2.91 -16.63 -11.52
CA ALA A 178 3.51 -17.94 -11.24
C ALA A 178 2.61 -18.87 -10.41
N THR A 179 1.73 -18.33 -9.58
CA THR A 179 1.02 -19.11 -8.54
C THR A 179 -0.50 -18.94 -8.55
N GLY A 180 -1.02 -17.90 -9.23
CA GLY A 180 -2.43 -17.52 -9.17
C GLY A 180 -2.83 -16.73 -7.91
N LEU A 181 -1.91 -16.50 -6.97
CA LEU A 181 -2.21 -15.75 -5.75
C LEU A 181 -2.29 -14.24 -6.01
N GLY A 182 -3.33 -13.59 -5.46
CA GLY A 182 -3.39 -12.13 -5.38
C GLY A 182 -2.35 -11.58 -4.41
N ASP A 183 -2.07 -10.28 -4.51
CA ASP A 183 -1.00 -9.65 -3.72
C ASP A 183 -1.25 -9.77 -2.22
N ALA A 184 -2.49 -9.53 -1.76
CA ALA A 184 -2.87 -9.69 -0.35
C ALA A 184 -2.64 -11.11 0.17
N ASP A 185 -3.06 -12.12 -0.59
CA ASP A 185 -2.86 -13.53 -0.24
C ASP A 185 -1.39 -13.91 -0.22
N ALA A 186 -0.59 -13.37 -1.16
CA ALA A 186 0.85 -13.59 -1.20
C ALA A 186 1.56 -13.00 0.02
N TYR A 187 1.14 -11.82 0.51
CA TYR A 187 1.64 -11.25 1.77
C TYR A 187 1.24 -12.09 2.99
N ALA A 188 0.01 -12.61 3.02
CA ALA A 188 -0.43 -13.51 4.09
C ALA A 188 0.39 -14.81 4.11
N GLN A 189 0.65 -15.42 2.96
CA GLN A 189 1.50 -16.60 2.83
C GLN A 189 2.95 -16.33 3.24
N LEU A 190 3.50 -15.17 2.86
CA LEU A 190 4.83 -14.73 3.29
C LEU A 190 4.91 -14.60 4.82
N SER A 191 3.88 -14.03 5.45
CA SER A 191 3.76 -13.96 6.91
C SER A 191 3.84 -15.35 7.55
N GLU A 192 3.04 -16.30 7.06
CA GLU A 192 3.01 -17.68 7.57
C GLU A 192 4.37 -18.38 7.45
N LEU A 193 5.02 -18.25 6.29
CA LEU A 193 6.35 -18.82 6.04
C LEU A 193 7.41 -18.23 6.97
N LEU A 194 7.40 -16.91 7.17
CA LEU A 194 8.35 -16.24 8.04
C LEU A 194 8.14 -16.60 9.51
N MET A 195 6.89 -16.62 9.98
CA MET A 195 6.62 -16.95 11.37
C MET A 195 7.00 -18.38 11.71
N ARG A 196 6.72 -19.35 10.83
CA ARG A 196 7.19 -20.74 11.03
C ARG A 196 8.69 -20.88 10.81
N GLY A 197 9.25 -20.10 9.89
CA GLY A 197 10.67 -20.11 9.52
C GLY A 197 11.59 -19.36 10.50
N LEU A 198 11.06 -18.53 11.40
CA LEU A 198 11.83 -17.74 12.38
C LEU A 198 11.54 -18.13 13.83
N ALA A 199 10.40 -18.77 14.10
CA ALA A 199 10.08 -19.30 15.42
C ALA A 199 11.17 -20.25 15.92
N ARG A 200 11.46 -20.18 17.22
CA ARG A 200 12.36 -21.11 17.93
C ARG A 200 11.72 -22.47 18.14
#